data_AF-A0A0G1YTM5-F1
#
_entry.id   AF-A0A0G1YTM5-F1
#
_cell.length_a   1.000
_cell.length_b   1.000
_cell.length_c   1.000
_cell.angle_alpha   90.00
_cell.angle_beta   90.00
_cell.angle_gamma   90.00
#
_symmetry.space_group_name_H-M   'P 1'
#
loop_
_entity.id
_entity.type
_entity.pdbx_description
1 polymer ?
#
loop_
_entity_poly.entity_id
_entity_poly.type
_entity_poly.pdbx_seq_one_letter_code
_entity_poly.pdbx_strand_id
1 'polypeptide(L)'
;SKGTRASGWLKEMKIDKASNTEMREESLWWLVEFTDEAKEEIEEGAWRYFSPEWIDLWQHPHTEVFYMDVATGGGLTNKPHIKGMLPINFTEVIAEVADVEHSDPGTGVPPIPRETTTEKDAQEGWRVDTPPIVTELEDNMEEFLKKFCELLGLPDDADMEVVLAEVAKLHTEITPLREAAVSADKEKTFREQYPEEYERMQRLEVANRESEAKRFAEQFERFTEEKDGATVKSDKGFSALVLAKVEDFHKKFSERNAQAGDLKEILDAIAAGGIVEFNEHGSSRESGATESTETDPKRIFAEKVKELMTEDNLAYADAAREAVKRFPDEYRQYREAITQNKVVA
;
A
#
# COMPACT_ATOMS: atom_id res chain seq x y z
N SER A 1 -10.20 23.33 -16.29
CA SER A 1 -11.10 23.83 -15.23
C SER A 1 -12.25 24.57 -15.90
N LYS A 2 -13.51 24.16 -15.64
CA LYS A 2 -14.73 24.85 -16.14
C LYS A 2 -15.08 26.11 -15.31
N GLY A 3 -14.08 26.78 -14.76
CA GLY A 3 -14.28 27.95 -13.89
C GLY A 3 -14.81 27.56 -12.51
N THR A 4 -15.80 28.31 -12.00
CA THR A 4 -16.37 28.17 -10.65
C THR A 4 -17.59 27.25 -10.57
N ARG A 5 -17.96 26.58 -11.67
CA ARG A 5 -19.11 25.67 -11.71
C ARG A 5 -18.74 24.32 -11.12
N ALA A 6 -19.60 23.78 -10.26
CA ALA A 6 -19.48 22.42 -9.74
C ALA A 6 -20.05 21.41 -10.75
N SER A 7 -19.36 20.28 -10.93
CA SER A 7 -19.84 19.16 -11.74
C SER A 7 -20.78 18.23 -10.97
N GLY A 8 -20.89 18.38 -9.65
CA GLY A 8 -21.75 17.56 -8.81
C GLY A 8 -21.50 17.80 -7.32
N TRP A 9 -22.24 17.06 -6.49
CA TRP A 9 -22.15 17.14 -5.03
C TRP A 9 -22.01 15.76 -4.41
N LEU A 10 -21.08 15.64 -3.46
CA LEU A 10 -20.99 14.47 -2.59
C LEU A 10 -22.20 14.43 -1.66
N LYS A 11 -22.95 13.31 -1.69
CA LYS A 11 -24.12 13.08 -0.85
C LYS A 11 -23.81 12.20 0.33
N GLU A 12 -22.97 11.21 0.13
CA GLU A 12 -22.61 10.24 1.15
C GLU A 12 -21.18 9.77 0.94
N MET A 13 -20.50 9.51 2.04
CA MET A 13 -19.21 8.84 2.08
C MET A 13 -19.30 7.72 3.11
N LYS A 14 -18.98 6.50 2.70
CA LYS A 14 -18.96 5.34 3.59
C LYS A 14 -17.68 4.55 3.39
N ILE A 15 -17.11 4.07 4.48
CA ILE A 15 -16.06 3.06 4.43
C ILE A 15 -16.79 1.72 4.49
N ASP A 16 -16.65 0.92 3.44
CA ASP A 16 -17.21 -0.42 3.40
C ASP A 16 -16.08 -1.44 3.51
N LYS A 17 -16.26 -2.42 4.40
CA LYS A 17 -15.36 -3.56 4.49
C LYS A 17 -15.82 -4.52 3.40
N ALA A 18 -15.11 -4.55 2.28
CA ALA A 18 -15.52 -5.26 1.07
C ALA A 18 -16.13 -6.64 1.40
N SER A 19 -17.44 -6.78 1.22
CA SER A 19 -18.19 -8.03 1.43
C SER A 19 -18.12 -8.96 0.22
N ASN A 20 -17.29 -8.64 -0.79
CA ASN A 20 -17.24 -9.41 -2.02
C ASN A 20 -15.85 -10.03 -2.24
N THR A 21 -15.72 -11.21 -1.67
CA THR A 21 -14.94 -12.40 -2.08
C THR A 21 -13.45 -12.32 -2.44
N GLU A 22 -12.88 -11.23 -2.93
CA GLU A 22 -11.47 -11.16 -3.34
C GLU A 22 -10.93 -9.72 -3.23
N MET A 23 -10.45 -9.34 -2.04
CA MET A 23 -9.41 -8.34 -1.72
C MET A 23 -9.67 -7.74 -0.32
N ARG A 24 -8.67 -7.83 0.56
CA ARG A 24 -8.70 -7.39 1.97
C ARG A 24 -8.41 -5.89 2.09
N GLU A 25 -9.23 -5.03 1.50
CA GLU A 25 -9.05 -3.58 1.64
C GLU A 25 -10.36 -2.90 2.04
N GLU A 26 -10.32 -2.18 3.16
CA GLU A 26 -11.35 -1.21 3.50
C GLU A 26 -11.44 -0.20 2.35
N SER A 27 -12.61 -0.11 1.73
CA SER A 27 -12.80 0.71 0.53
C SER A 27 -13.64 1.93 0.87
N LEU A 28 -13.21 3.10 0.42
CA LEU A 28 -13.96 4.34 0.59
C LEU A 28 -14.91 4.53 -0.60
N TRP A 29 -16.21 4.51 -0.34
CA TRP A 29 -17.27 4.66 -1.32
C TRP A 29 -17.91 6.04 -1.25
N TRP A 30 -18.01 6.72 -2.39
CA TRP A 30 -18.59 8.05 -2.51
C TRP A 30 -19.86 7.99 -3.35
N LEU A 31 -20.96 8.50 -2.81
CA LEU A 31 -22.17 8.75 -3.58
C LEU A 31 -22.14 10.19 -4.07
N VAL A 32 -22.09 10.39 -5.39
CA VAL A 32 -22.01 11.71 -6.02
C VAL A 32 -23.25 11.94 -6.87
N GLU A 33 -23.95 13.04 -6.61
CA GLU A 33 -25.00 13.54 -7.51
C GLU A 33 -24.36 14.48 -8.53
N PHE A 34 -24.19 14.03 -9.77
CA PHE A 34 -23.69 14.86 -10.87
C PHE A 34 -24.77 15.79 -11.41
N THR A 35 -24.36 16.98 -11.86
CA THR A 35 -25.23 17.87 -12.63
C THR A 35 -25.54 17.29 -14.00
N ASP A 36 -26.65 17.69 -14.63
CA ASP A 36 -27.04 17.18 -15.95
C ASP A 36 -25.95 17.42 -17.00
N GLU A 37 -25.30 18.59 -16.98
CA GLU A 37 -24.15 18.91 -17.84
C GLU A 37 -22.97 17.95 -17.63
N ALA A 38 -22.69 17.57 -16.38
CA ALA A 38 -21.58 16.65 -16.09
C ALA A 38 -21.93 15.20 -16.47
N LYS A 39 -23.19 14.79 -16.33
CA LYS A 39 -23.66 13.47 -16.77
C LYS A 39 -23.47 13.31 -18.28
N GLU A 40 -23.95 14.28 -19.07
CA GLU A 40 -23.81 14.29 -20.53
C GLU A 40 -22.33 14.19 -20.94
N GLU A 41 -21.44 14.96 -20.32
CA GLU A 41 -20.01 14.90 -20.63
C GLU A 41 -19.33 13.57 -20.27
N ILE A 42 -19.74 12.93 -19.18
CA ILE A 42 -19.20 11.62 -18.81
C ILE A 42 -19.74 10.55 -19.77
N GLU A 43 -21.01 10.62 -20.15
CA GLU A 43 -21.63 9.73 -21.15
C GLU A 43 -20.97 9.87 -22.52
N GLU A 44 -20.65 11.09 -22.94
CA GLU A 44 -19.88 11.37 -24.17
C GLU A 44 -18.40 10.97 -24.07
N GLY A 45 -17.94 10.54 -22.88
CA GLY A 45 -16.57 10.11 -22.64
C GLY A 45 -15.56 11.25 -22.59
N ALA A 46 -16.01 12.50 -22.38
CA ALA A 46 -15.12 13.65 -22.19
C ALA A 46 -14.25 13.48 -20.94
N TRP A 47 -14.76 12.74 -19.94
CA TRP A 47 -14.09 12.44 -18.69
C TRP A 47 -14.12 10.94 -18.38
N ARG A 48 -12.96 10.34 -18.12
CA ARG A 48 -12.83 8.91 -17.87
C ARG A 48 -12.71 8.54 -16.39
N TYR A 49 -12.17 9.41 -15.55
CA TYR A 49 -11.85 9.12 -14.15
C TYR A 49 -12.32 10.22 -13.21
N PHE A 50 -12.57 9.86 -11.97
CA PHE A 50 -12.76 10.79 -10.85
C PHE A 50 -11.49 10.72 -9.98
N SER A 51 -10.70 11.80 -9.91
CA SER A 51 -9.48 11.86 -9.12
C SER A 51 -9.75 12.56 -7.80
N PRO A 52 -9.58 11.89 -6.64
CA PRO A 52 -9.78 12.52 -5.34
C PRO A 52 -8.71 13.59 -5.08
N GLU A 53 -9.10 14.62 -4.32
CA GLU A 53 -8.26 15.66 -3.75
C GLU A 53 -8.13 15.40 -2.24
N TRP A 54 -6.90 15.50 -1.74
CA TRP A 54 -6.53 15.21 -0.36
C TRP A 54 -5.90 16.44 0.28
N ILE A 55 -6.14 16.61 1.57
CA ILE A 55 -5.41 17.53 2.42
C ILE A 55 -4.54 16.69 3.35
N ASP A 56 -3.22 16.81 3.20
CA ASP A 56 -2.23 16.01 3.96
C ASP A 56 -2.38 16.14 5.47
N LEU A 57 -2.74 17.34 5.94
CA LEU A 57 -2.96 17.63 7.35
C LEU A 57 -4.14 18.60 7.50
N TRP A 58 -5.21 18.13 8.12
CA TRP A 58 -6.42 18.91 8.36
C TRP A 58 -6.72 19.00 9.85
N GLN A 59 -6.92 20.21 10.37
CA GLN A 59 -7.32 20.44 11.74
C GLN A 59 -8.84 20.62 11.82
N HIS A 60 -9.49 19.80 12.66
CA HIS A 60 -10.93 19.89 12.85
C HIS A 60 -11.30 21.19 13.58
N PRO A 61 -12.17 22.04 13.01
CA PRO A 61 -12.36 23.43 13.48
C PRO A 61 -13.00 23.54 14.88
N HIS A 62 -13.63 22.48 15.37
CA HIS A 62 -14.31 22.48 16.68
C HIS A 62 -13.60 21.66 17.76
N THR A 63 -12.76 20.71 17.38
CA THR A 63 -12.11 19.79 18.33
C THR A 63 -10.61 20.00 18.39
N GLU A 64 -10.05 20.80 17.47
CA GLU A 64 -8.62 21.08 17.32
C GLU A 64 -7.76 19.83 17.07
N VAL A 65 -8.39 18.67 16.81
CA VAL A 65 -7.73 17.40 16.47
C VAL A 65 -7.22 17.47 15.03
N PHE A 66 -6.00 17.01 14.82
CA PHE A 66 -5.39 16.89 13.50
C PHE A 66 -5.66 15.50 12.90
N TYR A 67 -6.05 15.50 11.63
CA TYR A 67 -6.24 14.31 10.81
C TYR A 67 -5.28 14.38 9.63
N MET A 68 -4.66 13.24 9.29
CA MET A 68 -3.80 13.12 8.11
C MET A 68 -4.58 12.54 6.93
N ASP A 69 -4.16 12.89 5.72
CA ASP A 69 -4.68 12.35 4.46
C ASP A 69 -6.22 12.41 4.37
N VAL A 70 -6.77 13.62 4.58
CA VAL A 70 -8.23 13.83 4.57
C VAL A 70 -8.69 14.09 3.14
N ALA A 71 -9.52 13.20 2.61
CA ALA A 71 -10.16 13.41 1.32
C ALA A 71 -11.26 14.48 1.43
N THR A 72 -11.18 15.53 0.61
CA THR A 72 -12.11 16.67 0.67
C THR A 72 -13.00 16.81 -0.54
N GLY A 73 -12.67 16.14 -1.64
CA GLY A 73 -13.40 16.24 -2.89
C GLY A 73 -12.65 15.56 -4.02
N GLY A 74 -12.95 15.92 -5.26
CA GLY A 74 -12.25 15.37 -6.41
C GLY A 74 -12.67 16.02 -7.72
N GLY A 75 -11.87 15.82 -8.75
CA GLY A 75 -12.08 16.35 -10.09
C GLY A 75 -12.25 15.26 -11.13
N LEU A 76 -13.15 15.49 -12.09
CA LEU A 76 -13.24 14.70 -13.31
C LEU A 76 -11.98 14.93 -14.17
N THR A 77 -11.31 13.86 -14.58
CA THR A 77 -10.05 13.92 -15.31
C THR A 77 -9.84 12.71 -16.21
N ASN A 78 -8.99 12.87 -17.23
CA ASN A 78 -8.51 11.77 -18.07
C ASN A 78 -7.13 11.25 -17.63
N LYS A 79 -6.49 11.91 -16.66
CA LYS A 79 -5.19 11.54 -16.10
C LYS A 79 -5.27 11.62 -14.58
N PRO A 80 -5.70 10.54 -13.89
CA PRO A 80 -5.82 10.55 -12.45
C PRO A 80 -4.44 10.65 -11.79
N HIS A 81 -4.42 11.29 -10.62
CA HIS A 81 -3.21 11.37 -9.79
C HIS A 81 -2.82 9.97 -9.30
N ILE A 82 -3.79 9.21 -8.79
CA ILE A 82 -3.64 7.82 -8.37
C ILE A 82 -3.62 6.91 -9.61
N LYS A 83 -2.59 6.06 -9.71
CA LYS A 83 -2.45 5.09 -10.81
C LYS A 83 -3.28 3.85 -10.51
N GLY A 84 -3.86 3.25 -11.56
CA GLY A 84 -4.67 2.03 -11.44
C GLY A 84 -6.14 2.24 -11.06
N MET A 85 -6.62 3.49 -10.96
CA MET A 85 -8.04 3.76 -10.72
C MET A 85 -8.92 3.20 -11.84
N LEU A 86 -10.06 2.64 -11.44
CA LEU A 86 -11.08 2.20 -12.38
C LEU A 86 -11.74 3.42 -13.07
N PRO A 87 -12.07 3.33 -14.37
CA PRO A 87 -12.87 4.35 -15.04
C PRO A 87 -14.23 4.52 -14.37
N ILE A 88 -14.80 5.72 -14.47
CA ILE A 88 -16.19 5.96 -14.09
C ILE A 88 -17.07 5.04 -14.93
N ASN A 89 -17.92 4.26 -14.27
CA ASN A 89 -18.89 3.39 -14.92
C ASN A 89 -20.25 3.64 -14.26
N PHE A 90 -21.18 4.22 -15.00
CA PHE A 90 -22.56 4.37 -14.54
C PHE A 90 -23.25 3.01 -14.65
N THR A 91 -23.29 2.26 -13.55
CA THR A 91 -24.08 1.01 -13.52
C THR A 91 -25.58 1.28 -13.69
N GLU A 92 -26.02 2.52 -13.45
CA GLU A 92 -27.43 2.93 -13.59
C GLU A 92 -27.83 3.30 -15.03
N VAL A 93 -26.91 3.57 -15.96
CA VAL A 93 -27.22 4.02 -17.34
C VAL A 93 -27.53 2.85 -18.31
N ILE A 94 -27.50 1.60 -17.83
CA ILE A 94 -28.01 0.42 -18.59
C ILE A 94 -29.42 0.01 -18.09
N ALA A 95 -30.01 0.74 -17.15
CA ALA A 95 -31.29 0.36 -16.54
C ALA A 95 -32.55 1.00 -17.16
N GLU A 96 -32.45 1.94 -18.11
CA GLU A 96 -33.57 2.46 -18.92
C GLU A 96 -32.98 2.95 -20.26
N VAL A 97 -33.30 2.50 -21.48
CA VAL A 97 -34.53 1.96 -22.09
C VAL A 97 -34.09 0.89 -23.09
N ALA A 98 -34.15 -0.37 -22.67
CA ALA A 98 -34.55 -1.40 -23.60
C ALA A 98 -35.93 -1.81 -23.12
N ASP A 99 -36.96 -1.38 -23.84
CA ASP A 99 -38.13 -2.21 -24.11
C ASP A 99 -37.61 -3.53 -24.71
N VAL A 100 -36.97 -4.36 -23.88
CA VAL A 100 -37.05 -5.78 -24.06
C VAL A 100 -38.52 -6.03 -23.80
N GLU A 101 -39.25 -6.24 -24.87
CA GLU A 101 -40.43 -7.08 -24.89
C GLU A 101 -40.07 -8.39 -24.18
N HIS A 102 -40.06 -8.36 -22.85
CA HIS A 102 -40.30 -9.51 -22.02
C HIS A 102 -41.69 -9.93 -22.44
N SER A 103 -41.73 -10.94 -23.30
CA SER A 103 -42.91 -11.76 -23.46
C SER A 103 -43.37 -12.11 -22.05
N ASP A 104 -44.51 -11.57 -21.64
CA ASP A 104 -45.12 -11.83 -20.35
C ASP A 104 -44.99 -13.33 -20.02
N PRO A 105 -44.41 -13.72 -18.88
CA PRO A 105 -44.57 -15.07 -18.37
C PRO A 105 -46.01 -15.18 -17.85
N GLY A 106 -46.99 -15.19 -18.76
CA GLY A 106 -48.38 -14.94 -18.37
C GLY A 106 -49.41 -14.77 -19.48
N THR A 107 -49.14 -15.13 -20.75
CA THR A 107 -50.21 -15.22 -21.77
C THR A 107 -50.99 -16.53 -21.73
N GLY A 108 -50.67 -17.43 -20.79
CA GLY A 108 -51.62 -18.44 -20.35
C GLY A 108 -52.63 -17.77 -19.43
N VAL A 109 -53.89 -17.70 -19.86
CA VAL A 109 -55.06 -17.33 -19.04
C VAL A 109 -54.80 -17.75 -17.59
N PRO A 110 -54.82 -16.83 -16.60
CA PRO A 110 -54.61 -17.20 -15.22
C PRO A 110 -55.64 -18.29 -14.88
N PRO A 111 -55.23 -19.43 -14.29
CA PRO A 111 -56.19 -20.45 -13.91
C PRO A 111 -57.19 -19.78 -12.99
N ILE A 112 -58.46 -19.76 -13.41
CA ILE A 112 -59.56 -19.27 -12.60
C ILE A 112 -59.44 -19.99 -11.25
N PRO A 113 -59.31 -19.27 -10.12
CA PRO A 113 -59.32 -19.89 -8.81
C PRO A 113 -60.54 -20.79 -8.74
N ARG A 114 -60.32 -22.09 -8.53
CA ARG A 114 -61.42 -23.04 -8.41
C ARG A 114 -62.21 -22.62 -7.18
N GLU A 115 -63.34 -21.94 -7.38
CA GLU A 115 -64.30 -21.73 -6.32
C GLU A 115 -64.80 -23.12 -5.93
N THR A 116 -64.28 -23.65 -4.82
CA THR A 116 -64.79 -24.85 -4.18
C THR A 116 -66.12 -24.50 -3.52
N THR A 117 -67.17 -24.31 -4.33
CA THR A 117 -68.54 -24.06 -3.86
C THR A 117 -69.40 -25.32 -3.87
N THR A 118 -68.82 -26.50 -4.03
CA THR A 118 -69.54 -27.77 -3.85
C THR A 118 -68.72 -28.81 -3.11
N GLU A 119 -69.27 -29.30 -1.99
CA GLU A 119 -68.77 -30.33 -1.07
C GLU A 119 -68.49 -31.72 -1.71
N LYS A 120 -68.40 -31.83 -3.04
CA LYS A 120 -68.40 -33.12 -3.73
C LYS A 120 -67.07 -33.57 -4.35
N ASP A 121 -66.03 -32.73 -4.32
CA ASP A 121 -64.72 -33.06 -4.89
C ASP A 121 -63.66 -33.46 -3.83
N ALA A 122 -64.07 -33.67 -2.58
CA ALA A 122 -63.17 -34.05 -1.47
C ALA A 122 -62.75 -35.54 -1.45
N GLN A 123 -63.08 -36.34 -2.48
CA GLN A 123 -62.94 -37.80 -2.39
C GLN A 123 -61.94 -38.45 -3.35
N GLU A 124 -61.38 -37.76 -4.35
CA GLU A 124 -60.45 -38.39 -5.33
C GLU A 124 -59.23 -37.52 -5.73
N GLY A 125 -58.73 -36.70 -4.83
CA GLY A 125 -57.41 -36.06 -4.97
C GLY A 125 -56.36 -36.87 -4.22
N TRP A 126 -55.20 -37.13 -4.85
CA TRP A 126 -54.01 -37.70 -4.22
C TRP A 126 -53.84 -37.11 -2.82
N ARG A 127 -54.12 -37.92 -1.80
CA ARG A 127 -53.74 -37.62 -0.43
C ARG A 127 -52.21 -37.60 -0.45
N VAL A 128 -51.62 -36.41 -0.47
CA VAL A 128 -50.33 -36.24 0.19
C VAL A 128 -50.64 -36.61 1.63
N ASP A 129 -50.23 -37.82 2.01
CA ASP A 129 -50.25 -38.25 3.40
C ASP A 129 -49.62 -37.12 4.20
N THR A 130 -50.45 -36.41 4.96
CA THR A 130 -49.93 -35.46 5.93
C THR A 130 -49.08 -36.32 6.86
N PRO A 131 -47.75 -36.12 6.93
CA PRO A 131 -46.90 -36.97 7.74
C PRO A 131 -47.48 -36.99 9.17
N PRO A 132 -47.45 -38.17 9.83
CA PRO A 132 -47.99 -38.29 11.17
C PRO A 132 -47.42 -37.16 12.03
N ILE A 133 -48.30 -36.49 12.79
CA ILE A 133 -47.88 -35.50 13.78
C ILE A 133 -46.97 -36.23 14.76
N VAL A 134 -45.66 -36.03 14.61
CA VAL A 134 -44.63 -36.68 15.42
C VAL A 134 -44.71 -36.06 16.82
N THR A 135 -45.44 -36.71 17.71
CA THR A 135 -45.50 -36.37 19.14
C THR A 135 -44.27 -36.92 19.91
N GLU A 136 -43.44 -37.75 19.27
CA GLU A 136 -42.16 -38.26 19.78
C GLU A 136 -40.99 -37.27 19.63
N LEU A 137 -41.26 -36.00 19.28
CA LEU A 137 -40.22 -34.99 19.05
C LEU A 137 -39.68 -34.41 20.37
N GLU A 138 -40.51 -34.36 21.42
CA GLU A 138 -40.17 -33.73 22.70
C GLU A 138 -39.12 -34.55 23.47
N ASP A 139 -39.33 -35.88 23.58
CA ASP A 139 -38.39 -36.78 24.26
C ASP A 139 -37.00 -36.83 23.57
N ASN A 140 -36.97 -36.69 22.23
CA ASN A 140 -35.72 -36.67 21.46
C ASN A 140 -34.93 -35.36 21.63
N MET A 141 -35.61 -34.26 21.95
CA MET A 141 -34.97 -32.96 22.09
C MET A 141 -34.28 -32.80 23.45
N GLU A 142 -34.85 -33.38 24.52
CA GLU A 142 -34.19 -33.44 25.83
C GLU A 142 -32.92 -34.29 25.80
N GLU A 143 -32.95 -35.46 25.15
CA GLU A 143 -31.75 -36.30 25.01
C GLU A 143 -30.66 -35.60 24.16
N PHE A 144 -31.08 -34.85 23.13
CA PHE A 144 -30.16 -34.05 22.31
C PHE A 144 -29.50 -32.92 23.11
N LEU A 145 -30.28 -32.14 23.86
CA LEU A 145 -29.76 -31.04 24.68
C LEU A 145 -28.80 -31.54 25.75
N LYS A 146 -29.10 -32.69 26.35
CA LYS A 146 -28.22 -33.33 27.33
C LYS A 146 -26.85 -33.68 26.73
N LYS A 147 -26.84 -34.37 25.57
CA LYS A 147 -25.59 -34.69 24.84
C LYS A 147 -24.85 -33.43 24.39
N PHE A 148 -25.58 -32.39 24.02
CA PHE A 148 -24.98 -31.12 23.59
C PHE A 148 -24.32 -30.38 24.77
N CYS A 149 -24.96 -30.36 25.94
CA CYS A 149 -24.37 -29.81 27.18
C CYS A 149 -23.12 -30.60 27.58
N GLU A 150 -23.17 -31.94 27.52
CA GLU A 150 -22.02 -32.81 27.79
C GLU A 150 -20.83 -32.50 26.87
N LEU A 151 -21.06 -32.31 25.56
CA LEU A 151 -20.04 -31.94 24.58
C LEU A 151 -19.42 -30.55 24.84
N LEU A 152 -20.21 -29.63 25.38
CA LEU A 152 -19.76 -28.28 25.77
C LEU A 152 -19.11 -28.26 27.17
N GLY A 153 -19.12 -29.37 27.91
CA GLY A 153 -18.67 -29.43 29.30
C GLY A 153 -19.57 -28.68 30.28
N LEU A 154 -20.84 -28.48 29.91
CA LEU A 154 -21.87 -27.85 30.73
C LEU A 154 -22.67 -28.91 31.50
N PRO A 155 -23.25 -28.58 32.67
CA PRO A 155 -24.11 -29.49 33.41
C PRO A 155 -25.40 -29.81 32.64
N ASP A 156 -25.97 -31.00 32.88
CA ASP A 156 -27.16 -31.53 32.18
C ASP A 156 -28.42 -30.67 32.34
N ASP A 157 -28.45 -29.79 33.35
CA ASP A 157 -29.54 -28.86 33.67
C ASP A 157 -29.21 -27.40 33.31
N ALA A 158 -28.16 -27.16 32.51
CA ALA A 158 -27.79 -25.82 32.07
C ALA A 158 -28.94 -25.14 31.30
N ASP A 159 -29.23 -23.90 31.68
CA ASP A 159 -30.23 -23.09 31.00
C ASP A 159 -29.81 -22.80 29.55
N MET A 160 -30.81 -22.65 28.66
CA MET A 160 -30.61 -22.40 27.24
C MET A 160 -29.78 -21.14 26.99
N GLU A 161 -29.90 -20.12 27.84
CA GLU A 161 -29.07 -18.91 27.75
C GLU A 161 -27.58 -19.21 27.97
N VAL A 162 -27.25 -20.11 28.90
CA VAL A 162 -25.86 -20.52 29.20
C VAL A 162 -25.28 -21.32 28.05
N VAL A 163 -26.07 -22.24 27.49
CA VAL A 163 -25.68 -23.04 26.32
C VAL A 163 -25.41 -22.12 25.11
N LEU A 164 -26.31 -21.16 24.83
CA LEU A 164 -26.13 -20.21 23.74
C LEU A 164 -24.91 -19.32 23.96
N ALA A 165 -24.64 -18.88 25.19
CA ALA A 165 -23.47 -18.08 25.51
C ALA A 165 -22.16 -18.85 25.28
N GLU A 166 -22.08 -20.12 25.68
CA GLU A 166 -20.87 -20.92 25.48
C GLU A 166 -20.66 -21.28 24.00
N VAL A 167 -21.74 -21.58 23.25
CA VAL A 167 -21.67 -21.79 21.80
C VAL A 167 -21.22 -20.52 21.08
N ALA A 168 -21.73 -19.35 21.48
CA ALA A 168 -21.31 -18.07 20.91
C ALA A 168 -19.82 -17.82 21.16
N LYS A 169 -19.34 -18.10 22.37
CA LYS A 169 -17.92 -18.00 22.73
C LYS A 169 -17.05 -18.95 21.91
N LEU A 170 -17.41 -20.23 21.83
CA LEU A 170 -16.69 -21.19 20.98
C LEU A 170 -16.70 -20.78 19.51
N HIS A 171 -17.82 -20.27 19.01
CA HIS A 171 -17.90 -19.75 17.66
C HIS A 171 -16.92 -18.59 17.46
N THR A 172 -16.85 -17.61 18.38
CA THR A 172 -15.89 -16.51 18.29
C THR A 172 -14.43 -16.96 18.35
N GLU A 173 -14.12 -18.00 19.13
CA GLU A 173 -12.77 -18.56 19.24
C GLU A 173 -12.38 -19.39 18.01
N ILE A 174 -13.33 -20.13 17.41
CA ILE A 174 -13.08 -21.03 16.29
C ILE A 174 -13.14 -20.31 14.93
N THR A 175 -13.95 -19.25 14.79
CA THR A 175 -14.05 -18.48 13.54
C THR A 175 -12.69 -18.09 12.95
N PRO A 176 -11.74 -17.49 13.69
CA PRO A 176 -10.43 -17.13 13.12
C PRO A 176 -9.63 -18.37 12.65
N LEU A 177 -9.78 -19.52 13.32
CA LEU A 177 -9.14 -20.76 12.89
C LEU A 177 -9.77 -21.33 11.62
N ARG A 178 -11.10 -21.25 11.49
CA ARG A 178 -11.82 -21.68 10.28
C ARG A 178 -11.47 -20.79 9.10
N GLU A 179 -11.43 -19.48 9.29
CA GLU A 179 -11.01 -18.54 8.25
C GLU A 179 -9.55 -18.75 7.84
N ALA A 180 -8.65 -19.00 8.81
CA ALA A 180 -7.26 -19.35 8.54
C ALA A 180 -7.16 -20.64 7.71
N ALA A 181 -7.90 -21.70 8.08
CA ALA A 181 -7.92 -22.95 7.35
C ALA A 181 -8.44 -22.79 5.91
N VAL A 182 -9.56 -22.09 5.72
CA VAL A 182 -10.10 -21.77 4.39
C VAL A 182 -9.11 -20.97 3.56
N SER A 183 -8.41 -20.00 4.17
CA SER A 183 -7.39 -19.22 3.47
C SER A 183 -6.17 -20.05 3.07
N ALA A 184 -5.73 -20.97 3.92
CA ALA A 184 -4.63 -21.88 3.65
C ALA A 184 -4.98 -22.87 2.53
N ASP A 185 -6.22 -23.38 2.52
CA ASP A 185 -6.71 -24.24 1.44
C ASP A 185 -6.77 -23.48 0.11
N LYS A 186 -7.25 -22.24 0.10
CA LYS A 186 -7.22 -21.38 -1.09
C LYS A 186 -5.78 -21.17 -1.58
N GLU A 187 -4.85 -20.83 -0.70
CA GLU A 187 -3.44 -20.64 -1.08
C GLU A 187 -2.82 -21.93 -1.65
N LYS A 188 -3.15 -23.09 -1.06
CA LYS A 188 -2.72 -24.39 -1.57
C LYS A 188 -3.29 -24.66 -2.96
N THR A 189 -4.58 -24.45 -3.16
CA THR A 189 -5.20 -24.63 -4.49
C THR A 189 -4.62 -23.67 -5.52
N PHE A 190 -4.34 -22.42 -5.14
CA PHE A 190 -3.69 -21.44 -6.01
C PHE A 190 -2.28 -21.89 -6.40
N ARG A 191 -1.48 -22.36 -5.44
CA ARG A 191 -0.13 -22.88 -5.68
C ARG A 191 -0.12 -24.09 -6.60
N GLU A 192 -1.09 -24.98 -6.46
CA GLU A 192 -1.23 -26.17 -7.31
C GLU A 192 -1.73 -25.84 -8.72
N GLN A 193 -2.63 -24.86 -8.86
CA GLN A 193 -3.19 -24.46 -10.15
C GLN A 193 -2.29 -23.50 -10.95
N TYR A 194 -1.54 -22.63 -10.26
CA TYR A 194 -0.75 -21.54 -10.85
C TYR A 194 0.66 -21.48 -10.24
N PRO A 195 1.50 -22.51 -10.48
CA PRO A 195 2.81 -22.59 -9.85
C PRO A 195 3.76 -21.46 -10.27
N GLU A 196 3.76 -21.07 -11.55
CA GLU A 196 4.65 -20.01 -12.06
C GLU A 196 4.26 -18.63 -11.50
N GLU A 197 2.97 -18.33 -11.43
CA GLU A 197 2.45 -17.11 -10.83
C GLU A 197 2.72 -17.06 -9.33
N TYR A 198 2.56 -18.19 -8.63
CA TYR A 198 2.88 -18.30 -7.21
C TYR A 198 4.36 -18.01 -6.95
N GLU A 199 5.28 -18.62 -7.72
CA GLU A 199 6.71 -18.31 -7.62
C GLU A 199 7.01 -16.84 -7.93
N ARG A 200 6.33 -16.26 -8.92
CA ARG A 200 6.47 -14.84 -9.25
C ARG A 200 6.01 -13.95 -8.10
N MET A 201 4.89 -14.28 -7.46
CA MET A 201 4.39 -13.55 -6.28
C MET A 201 5.38 -13.66 -5.11
N GLN A 202 5.90 -14.85 -4.82
CA GLN A 202 6.90 -15.02 -3.77
C GLN A 202 8.17 -14.19 -4.03
N ARG A 203 8.64 -14.16 -5.29
CA ARG A 203 9.77 -13.31 -5.68
C ARG A 203 9.48 -11.83 -5.49
N LEU A 204 8.27 -11.38 -5.85
CA LEU A 204 7.84 -10.00 -5.65
C LEU A 204 7.73 -9.64 -4.17
N GLU A 205 7.19 -10.53 -3.34
CA GLU A 205 7.13 -10.32 -1.89
C GLU A 205 8.51 -10.18 -1.28
N VAL A 206 9.47 -11.04 -1.65
CA VAL A 206 10.86 -10.94 -1.18
C VAL A 206 11.49 -9.61 -1.63
N ALA A 207 11.35 -9.25 -2.90
CA ALA A 207 11.88 -7.98 -3.42
C ALA A 207 11.25 -6.76 -2.74
N ASN A 208 9.94 -6.81 -2.47
CA ASN A 208 9.24 -5.74 -1.74
C ASN A 208 9.79 -5.62 -0.32
N ARG A 209 9.92 -6.73 0.42
CA ARG A 209 10.52 -6.75 1.76
C ARG A 209 11.94 -6.20 1.77
N GLU A 210 12.77 -6.55 0.79
CA GLU A 210 14.12 -6.01 0.66
C GLU A 210 14.10 -4.49 0.41
N SER A 211 13.23 -4.02 -0.49
CA SER A 211 13.10 -2.60 -0.78
C SER A 211 12.58 -1.78 0.41
N GLU A 212 11.63 -2.34 1.17
CA GLU A 212 11.08 -1.73 2.39
C GLU A 212 12.12 -1.68 3.50
N ALA A 213 12.86 -2.76 3.73
CA ALA A 213 13.93 -2.79 4.71
C ALA A 213 15.02 -1.75 4.39
N LYS A 214 15.38 -1.60 3.12
CA LYS A 214 16.33 -0.57 2.68
C LYS A 214 15.80 0.83 2.92
N ARG A 215 14.56 1.13 2.51
CA ARG A 215 13.92 2.43 2.75
C ARG A 215 13.81 2.75 4.24
N PHE A 216 13.48 1.75 5.05
CA PHE A 216 13.43 1.87 6.50
C PHE A 216 14.80 2.23 7.06
N ALA A 217 15.87 1.54 6.67
CA ALA A 217 17.23 1.89 7.09
C ALA A 217 17.63 3.31 6.65
N GLU A 218 17.32 3.72 5.41
CA GLU A 218 17.59 5.06 4.88
C GLU A 218 16.91 6.18 5.69
N GLN A 219 15.75 5.93 6.32
CA GLN A 219 15.11 6.90 7.21
C GLN A 219 15.97 7.25 8.44
N PHE A 220 16.85 6.35 8.86
CA PHE A 220 17.77 6.55 9.98
C PHE A 220 19.17 6.96 9.54
N GLU A 221 19.41 7.21 8.24
CA GLU A 221 20.73 7.55 7.73
C GLU A 221 21.33 8.78 8.43
N ARG A 222 20.51 9.84 8.66
CA ARG A 222 20.94 11.08 9.30
C ARG A 222 20.03 11.43 10.47
N PHE A 223 20.63 11.91 11.55
CA PHE A 223 19.87 12.42 12.68
C PHE A 223 19.15 13.72 12.32
N THR A 224 18.00 13.96 12.92
CA THR A 224 17.29 15.23 12.82
C THR A 224 17.70 16.13 13.99
N GLU A 225 18.03 17.38 13.69
CA GLU A 225 18.37 18.41 14.68
C GLU A 225 17.46 19.62 14.46
N GLU A 226 17.02 20.24 15.55
CA GLU A 226 16.23 21.47 15.48
C GLU A 226 17.19 22.67 15.50
N LYS A 227 17.23 23.44 14.39
CA LYS A 227 17.99 24.69 14.28
C LYS A 227 17.04 25.81 13.91
N ASP A 228 17.03 26.87 14.71
CA ASP A 228 16.19 28.06 14.51
C ASP A 228 14.67 27.76 14.37
N GLY A 229 14.18 26.75 15.10
CA GLY A 229 12.77 26.32 15.06
C GLY A 229 12.37 25.51 13.83
N ALA A 230 13.35 25.07 13.02
CA ALA A 230 13.15 24.16 11.90
C ALA A 230 13.89 22.83 12.12
N THR A 231 13.25 21.71 11.74
CA THR A 231 13.89 20.38 11.74
C THR A 231 14.78 20.24 10.51
N VAL A 232 16.09 20.13 10.69
CA VAL A 232 17.09 19.97 9.64
C VAL A 232 17.83 18.65 9.83
N LYS A 233 18.25 18.00 8.75
CA LYS A 233 19.13 16.82 8.84
C LYS A 233 20.51 17.25 9.34
N SER A 234 20.97 16.64 10.42
CA SER A 234 22.31 16.83 10.98
C SER A 234 23.38 16.32 10.04
N ASP A 235 24.60 16.83 10.21
CA ASP A 235 25.80 16.30 9.57
C ASP A 235 26.22 14.96 10.18
N LYS A 236 25.56 14.48 11.22
CA LYS A 236 25.81 13.19 11.86
C LYS A 236 24.73 12.18 11.53
N GLY A 237 25.13 10.92 11.45
CA GLY A 237 24.18 9.83 11.34
C GLY A 237 24.84 8.47 11.43
N PHE A 238 24.09 7.42 11.06
CA PHE A 238 24.58 6.06 11.19
C PHE A 238 25.53 5.67 10.07
N SER A 239 26.60 4.95 10.43
CA SER A 239 27.52 4.34 9.50
C SER A 239 26.81 3.30 8.61
N ALA A 240 27.36 3.04 7.43
CA ALA A 240 26.85 2.00 6.53
C ALA A 240 26.76 0.61 7.19
N LEU A 241 27.64 0.31 8.15
CA LEU A 241 27.60 -0.94 8.92
C LEU A 241 26.36 -1.01 9.82
N VAL A 242 26.05 0.09 10.53
CA VAL A 242 24.85 0.17 11.37
C VAL A 242 23.59 0.10 10.50
N LEU A 243 23.56 0.81 9.37
CA LEU A 243 22.42 0.79 8.45
C LEU A 243 22.17 -0.61 7.87
N ALA A 244 23.22 -1.35 7.50
CA ALA A 244 23.09 -2.73 7.05
C ALA A 244 22.50 -3.65 8.14
N LYS A 245 22.88 -3.44 9.41
CA LYS A 245 22.30 -4.19 10.54
C LYS A 245 20.85 -3.81 10.83
N VAL A 246 20.49 -2.54 10.67
CA VAL A 246 19.10 -2.07 10.78
C VAL A 246 18.24 -2.67 9.66
N GLU A 247 18.77 -2.72 8.42
CA GLU A 247 18.12 -3.37 7.28
C GLU A 247 17.88 -4.87 7.55
N ASP A 248 18.91 -5.60 7.99
CA ASP A 248 18.81 -7.04 8.32
C ASP A 248 17.82 -7.31 9.46
N PHE A 249 17.84 -6.47 10.49
CA PHE A 249 16.87 -6.54 11.59
C PHE A 249 15.44 -6.35 11.09
N HIS A 250 15.20 -5.35 10.22
CA HIS A 250 13.87 -5.13 9.64
C HIS A 250 13.41 -6.31 8.80
N LYS A 251 14.30 -6.93 8.00
CA LYS A 251 13.99 -8.17 7.26
C LYS A 251 13.56 -9.28 8.20
N LYS A 252 14.38 -9.60 9.21
CA LYS A 252 14.06 -10.62 10.22
C LYS A 252 12.78 -10.31 10.99
N PHE A 253 12.51 -9.04 11.27
CA PHE A 253 11.30 -8.60 11.94
C PHE A 253 10.05 -8.86 11.08
N SER A 254 10.10 -8.53 9.80
CA SER A 254 9.02 -8.80 8.84
C SER A 254 8.71 -10.30 8.69
N GLU A 255 9.74 -11.14 8.84
CA GLU A 255 9.65 -12.60 8.81
C GLU A 255 9.23 -13.21 10.16
N ARG A 256 9.02 -12.39 11.19
CA ARG A 256 8.75 -12.83 12.58
C ARG A 256 9.85 -13.72 13.17
N ASN A 257 11.08 -13.53 12.71
CA ASN A 257 12.27 -14.26 13.15
C ASN A 257 13.30 -13.36 13.86
N ALA A 258 12.98 -12.09 14.10
CA ALA A 258 13.84 -11.19 14.86
C ALA A 258 13.96 -11.62 16.32
N GLN A 259 15.18 -11.60 16.83
CA GLN A 259 15.52 -11.95 18.21
C GLN A 259 16.13 -10.74 18.94
N ALA A 260 16.15 -10.81 20.28
CA ALA A 260 16.79 -9.78 21.10
C ALA A 260 18.29 -9.63 20.78
N GLY A 261 18.94 -10.69 20.28
CA GLY A 261 20.34 -10.66 19.83
C GLY A 261 20.57 -9.73 18.63
N ASP A 262 19.63 -9.68 17.68
CA ASP A 262 19.76 -8.83 16.49
C ASP A 262 19.71 -7.34 16.86
N LEU A 263 18.88 -6.97 17.83
CA LEU A 263 18.85 -5.61 18.35
C LEU A 263 20.15 -5.26 19.09
N LYS A 264 20.66 -6.19 19.90
CA LYS A 264 21.94 -6.01 20.60
C LYS A 264 23.07 -5.76 19.59
N GLU A 265 23.09 -6.47 18.49
CA GLU A 265 24.09 -6.29 17.43
C GLU A 265 24.09 -4.88 16.81
N ILE A 266 22.92 -4.25 16.68
CA ILE A 266 22.80 -2.85 16.23
C ILE A 266 23.39 -1.93 17.30
N LEU A 267 23.00 -2.11 18.56
CA LEU A 267 23.48 -1.30 19.67
C LEU A 267 25.00 -1.41 19.86
N ASP A 268 25.55 -2.62 19.75
CA ASP A 268 26.99 -2.87 19.83
C ASP A 268 27.73 -2.19 18.66
N ALA A 269 27.15 -2.21 17.45
CA ALA A 269 27.72 -1.50 16.30
C ALA A 269 27.68 0.03 16.47
N ILE A 270 26.62 0.58 17.07
CA ILE A 270 26.54 2.00 17.41
C ILE A 270 27.61 2.35 18.46
N ALA A 271 27.71 1.56 19.54
CA ALA A 271 28.68 1.76 20.62
C ALA A 271 30.13 1.66 20.13
N ALA A 272 30.41 0.84 19.12
CA ALA A 272 31.73 0.67 18.50
C ALA A 272 32.14 1.83 17.55
N GLY A 273 31.45 2.98 17.60
CA GLY A 273 31.72 4.11 16.70
C GLY A 273 30.86 4.10 15.45
N GLY A 274 29.66 3.53 15.51
CA GLY A 274 28.73 3.45 14.39
C GLY A 274 28.08 4.78 14.00
N ILE A 275 28.47 5.90 14.61
CA ILE A 275 28.03 7.25 14.25
C ILE A 275 29.15 7.93 13.46
N VAL A 276 28.82 8.41 12.27
CA VAL A 276 29.74 9.07 11.35
C VAL A 276 29.27 10.49 11.03
N GLU A 277 30.22 11.36 10.70
CA GLU A 277 29.95 12.69 10.17
C GLU A 277 29.89 12.61 8.63
N PHE A 278 28.74 12.93 8.05
CA PHE A 278 28.43 13.03 6.63
C PHE A 278 28.89 14.35 6.01
N ASN A 279 29.60 15.19 6.75
CA ASN A 279 30.29 16.29 6.13
C ASN A 279 31.21 15.70 5.05
N GLU A 280 31.03 16.17 3.82
CA GLU A 280 32.06 16.04 2.79
C GLU A 280 33.29 16.78 3.32
N HIS A 281 34.09 16.10 4.14
CA HIS A 281 35.52 16.11 3.91
C HIS A 281 35.73 15.42 2.58
N GLY A 282 35.30 16.08 1.49
CA GLY A 282 35.99 15.96 0.24
C GLY A 282 37.45 16.07 0.64
N SER A 283 38.22 15.02 0.37
CA SER A 283 39.63 15.05 0.66
C SER A 283 40.23 16.11 -0.26
N SER A 284 40.11 17.39 0.08
CA SER A 284 41.31 18.16 0.17
C SER A 284 42.14 17.41 1.22
N ARG A 285 42.88 16.42 0.73
CA ARG A 285 44.30 16.53 0.95
C ARG A 285 44.61 18.00 0.62
N GLU A 286 44.58 18.86 1.64
CA GLU A 286 45.82 19.55 1.94
C GLU A 286 46.82 18.43 1.86
N SER A 287 47.49 18.36 0.70
CA SER A 287 48.74 17.67 0.60
C SER A 287 49.51 18.21 1.78
N GLY A 288 49.41 17.49 2.91
CA GLY A 288 50.39 17.55 3.95
C GLY A 288 51.67 17.52 3.17
N ALA A 289 52.45 18.56 3.33
CA ALA A 289 53.69 18.76 2.63
C ALA A 289 54.65 17.61 2.99
N THR A 290 54.39 16.38 2.51
CA THR A 290 55.41 15.71 1.76
C THR A 290 55.82 16.74 0.74
N GLU A 291 57.04 17.22 0.87
CA GLU A 291 57.82 17.92 -0.12
C GLU A 291 57.71 17.17 -1.46
N SER A 292 56.56 17.21 -2.11
CA SER A 292 56.44 16.95 -3.53
C SER A 292 57.13 18.16 -4.12
N THR A 293 58.37 17.91 -4.50
CA THR A 293 59.28 18.85 -5.13
C THR A 293 58.54 19.77 -6.07
N GLU A 294 59.00 21.01 -6.15
CA GLU A 294 58.57 22.13 -7.01
C GLU A 294 58.41 21.81 -8.51
N THR A 295 58.50 20.53 -8.89
CA THR A 295 58.59 19.94 -10.21
C THR A 295 57.38 19.08 -10.61
N ASP A 296 56.32 18.92 -9.79
CA ASP A 296 55.13 18.16 -10.21
C ASP A 296 54.40 18.87 -11.38
N PRO A 297 54.37 18.29 -12.59
CA PRO A 297 53.72 18.91 -13.75
C PRO A 297 52.23 19.20 -13.56
N LYS A 298 51.54 18.44 -12.69
CA LYS A 298 50.12 18.68 -12.38
C LYS A 298 49.92 19.97 -11.61
N ARG A 299 50.81 20.24 -10.65
CA ARG A 299 50.74 21.46 -9.84
C ARG A 299 51.11 22.69 -10.66
N ILE A 300 52.18 22.58 -11.46
CA ILE A 300 52.64 23.67 -12.34
C ILE A 300 51.51 24.09 -13.30
N PHE A 301 50.85 23.15 -13.95
CA PHE A 301 49.74 23.48 -14.85
C PHE A 301 48.53 24.05 -14.10
N ALA A 302 48.18 23.52 -12.93
CA ALA A 302 47.07 24.04 -12.11
C ALA A 302 47.34 25.47 -11.60
N GLU A 303 48.59 25.80 -11.24
CA GLU A 303 49.00 27.15 -10.87
C GLU A 303 48.86 28.12 -12.04
N LYS A 304 49.21 27.72 -13.27
CA LYS A 304 48.98 28.52 -14.48
C LYS A 304 47.51 28.76 -14.80
N VAL A 305 46.65 27.76 -14.57
CA VAL A 305 45.19 27.96 -14.68
C VAL A 305 44.71 28.97 -13.63
N LYS A 306 45.19 28.87 -12.39
CA LYS A 306 44.81 29.78 -11.30
C LYS A 306 45.30 31.22 -11.55
N GLU A 307 46.51 31.37 -12.08
CA GLU A 307 47.08 32.66 -12.50
C GLU A 307 46.16 33.34 -13.53
N LEU A 308 45.73 32.61 -14.56
CA LEU A 308 44.80 33.12 -15.59
C LEU A 308 43.39 33.41 -15.04
N MET A 309 42.91 32.63 -14.07
CA MET A 309 41.64 32.95 -13.40
C MET A 309 41.71 34.30 -12.68
N THR A 310 42.84 34.61 -12.05
CA THR A 310 43.03 35.88 -11.34
C THR A 310 43.38 37.06 -12.25
N GLU A 311 44.21 36.86 -13.27
CA GLU A 311 44.68 37.91 -14.17
C GLU A 311 43.58 38.34 -15.16
N ASP A 312 42.91 37.35 -15.78
CA ASP A 312 41.92 37.59 -16.83
C ASP A 312 40.48 37.53 -16.31
N ASN A 313 40.28 37.31 -15.00
CA ASN A 313 38.96 37.14 -14.34
C ASN A 313 38.06 36.10 -15.04
N LEU A 314 38.67 34.99 -15.46
CA LEU A 314 38.01 33.93 -16.21
C LEU A 314 37.46 32.84 -15.29
N ALA A 315 36.33 32.24 -15.68
CA ALA A 315 35.85 31.01 -15.07
C ALA A 315 36.85 29.86 -15.34
N TYR A 316 36.94 28.91 -14.42
CA TYR A 316 37.93 27.82 -14.47
C TYR A 316 38.01 27.10 -15.83
N ALA A 317 36.86 26.81 -16.45
CA ALA A 317 36.82 26.11 -17.73
C ALA A 317 37.43 26.93 -18.89
N ASP A 318 37.25 28.24 -18.88
CA ASP A 318 37.80 29.14 -19.89
C ASP A 318 39.28 29.42 -19.62
N ALA A 319 39.65 29.61 -18.35
CA ALA A 319 41.05 29.72 -17.93
C ALA A 319 41.86 28.46 -18.28
N ALA A 320 41.28 27.26 -18.13
CA ALA A 320 41.93 26.01 -18.53
C ALA A 320 42.14 25.91 -20.04
N ARG A 321 41.15 26.33 -20.86
CA ARG A 321 41.30 26.37 -22.32
C ARG A 321 42.35 27.39 -22.75
N GLU A 322 42.44 28.52 -22.06
CA GLU A 322 43.42 29.55 -22.36
C GLU A 322 44.82 29.16 -21.89
N ALA A 323 44.94 28.44 -20.76
CA ALA A 323 46.19 27.88 -20.27
C ALA A 323 46.82 26.90 -21.28
N VAL A 324 46.01 26.09 -21.97
CA VAL A 324 46.50 25.19 -23.04
C VAL A 324 47.14 25.95 -24.20
N LYS A 325 46.65 27.16 -24.50
CA LYS A 325 47.20 27.99 -25.59
C LYS A 325 48.44 28.76 -25.16
N ARG A 326 48.43 29.33 -23.95
CA ARG A 326 49.51 30.19 -23.43
C ARG A 326 50.69 29.40 -22.85
N PHE A 327 50.44 28.19 -22.33
CA PHE A 327 51.41 27.33 -21.66
C PHE A 327 51.40 25.90 -22.27
N PRO A 328 51.76 25.74 -23.56
CA PRO A 328 51.63 24.47 -24.27
C PRO A 328 52.62 23.39 -23.78
N ASP A 329 53.76 23.77 -23.22
CA ASP A 329 54.77 22.83 -22.75
C ASP A 329 54.40 22.26 -21.37
N GLU A 330 53.90 23.09 -20.46
CA GLU A 330 53.36 22.70 -19.16
C GLU A 330 52.14 21.79 -19.32
N TYR A 331 51.27 22.08 -20.30
CA TYR A 331 50.15 21.20 -20.63
C TYR A 331 50.61 19.83 -21.16
N ARG A 332 51.68 19.80 -21.97
CA ARG A 332 52.26 18.53 -22.47
C ARG A 332 52.79 17.68 -21.32
N GLN A 333 53.52 18.29 -20.39
CA GLN A 333 54.04 17.59 -19.20
C GLN A 333 52.90 17.09 -18.30
N TYR A 334 51.84 17.88 -18.10
CA TYR A 334 50.63 17.48 -17.39
C TYR A 334 49.96 16.25 -18.03
N ARG A 335 49.81 16.28 -19.36
CA ARG A 335 49.24 15.18 -20.16
C ARG A 335 50.04 13.89 -20.05
N GLU A 336 51.37 13.98 -20.10
CA GLU A 336 52.27 12.83 -19.96
C GLU A 336 52.18 12.23 -18.54
N ALA A 337 52.17 13.08 -17.51
CA ALA A 337 52.06 12.66 -16.11
C ALA A 337 50.72 11.97 -15.78
N ILE A 338 49.62 12.37 -16.41
CA ILE A 338 48.33 11.67 -16.28
C ILE A 338 48.36 10.31 -16.98
N THR A 339 48.99 10.26 -18.17
CA THR A 339 49.03 9.03 -18.97
C THR A 339 49.87 7.95 -18.30
N GLN A 340 51.00 8.31 -17.68
CA GLN A 340 51.85 7.35 -16.95
C GLN A 340 51.16 6.77 -15.72
N ASN A 341 50.35 7.54 -15.00
CA ASN A 341 49.59 7.04 -13.84
C ASN A 341 48.50 6.03 -14.23
N LYS A 342 48.04 6.02 -15.48
CA LYS A 342 47.02 5.08 -15.99
C LYS A 342 47.58 3.72 -16.40
N VAL A 343 48.90 3.56 -16.50
CA VAL A 343 49.55 2.30 -16.90
C VAL A 343 49.99 1.47 -15.69
N VAL A 344 49.99 2.06 -14.50
CA VAL A 344 50.49 1.45 -13.25
C VAL A 344 49.35 1.06 -12.29
N ALA A 345 48.10 1.45 -12.59
CA ALA A 345 46.88 1.05 -11.89
C ALA A 345 46.07 0.11 -12.79
#